data_AF-A0A5E4HFG0-F1
#
_entry.id   AF-A0A5E4HFG0-F1
#
_cell.length_a   1.000
_cell.length_b   1.000
_cell.length_c   1.000
_cell.angle_alpha   90.00
_cell.angle_beta   90.00
_cell.angle_gamma   90.00
#
_symmetry.space_group_name_H-M   'P 1'
#
loop_
_entity.id
_entity.type
_entity.pdbx_description
1 polymer ?
#
loop_
_entity_poly.entity_id
_entity_poly.type
_entity_poly.pdbx_seq_one_letter_code
_entity_poly.pdbx_strand_id
1 'polypeptide(L)'
;MIKKPFRIIHDLSVLQTRAEVDAYLAEVSAYVGLPPELNAFDTIWMDNEGAPGKSLVVYARRGTAEILRDKLGIEVDSLTDKMVNSSIVYTAAGHTNHPDTGRPLRHEIAIGSKNLHALQGKALDDAIMTASTRALRRLTMQFTTLGILDESEVKASINDVVNPAAGALPAVNNTPSIFIPSMTPNNSSGKDITPEHERNQPEIIGKEQLTTHLDHTAKPEEPFLGQKSQIDAAMNQVKEKQAGAQAENASPQPDAEIAKPKRARKPKNAVSMVEPETVSTKQPASTTSEKIIAPPAPAPAQAPPVSAATTEQAPLVQSAPVPALFSGQPSPEQLAEYRKKISVYTAQLPASESMGSVAKMRAFITQTSGFAPQAMTVGQWNELLAWFEEFVARNQVKGLINYINTCLGVK
;
A
#
# COMPACT_ATOMS: atom_id res chain seq x y z
N MET A 1 22.01 11.20 31.90
CA MET A 1 22.23 10.31 30.74
C MET A 1 22.02 11.13 29.49
N ILE A 2 23.04 11.27 28.64
CA ILE A 2 22.90 11.92 27.33
C ILE A 2 22.15 10.92 26.44
N LYS A 3 20.91 11.24 26.04
CA LYS A 3 20.18 10.41 25.07
C LYS A 3 20.97 10.43 23.76
N LYS A 4 21.37 9.25 23.29
CA LYS A 4 22.00 9.08 21.97
C LYS A 4 21.05 9.68 20.91
N PRO A 5 21.55 10.52 19.98
CA PRO A 5 20.71 11.04 18.91
C PRO A 5 20.19 9.87 18.07
N PHE A 6 18.89 9.87 17.80
CA PHE A 6 18.25 8.88 16.94
C PHE A 6 18.80 9.01 15.51
N ARG A 7 19.19 7.89 14.91
CA ARG A 7 19.74 7.84 13.55
C ARG A 7 18.86 6.95 12.70
N ILE A 8 18.39 7.48 11.57
CA ILE A 8 17.62 6.71 10.59
C ILE A 8 18.56 5.78 9.82
N ILE A 9 18.20 4.50 9.78
CA ILE A 9 18.83 3.43 9.00
C ILE A 9 17.81 3.00 7.94
N HIS A 10 18.16 3.17 6.66
CA HIS A 10 17.28 2.81 5.54
C HIS A 10 17.34 1.34 5.16
N ASP A 11 18.48 0.68 5.41
CA ASP A 11 18.66 -0.75 5.20
C ASP A 11 19.11 -1.41 6.52
N LEU A 12 18.20 -2.15 7.13
CA LEU A 12 18.38 -2.86 8.39
C LEU A 12 19.13 -4.19 8.24
N SER A 13 19.50 -4.59 7.02
CA SER A 13 20.32 -5.79 6.81
C SER A 13 21.69 -5.71 7.49
N VAL A 14 22.12 -4.50 7.86
CA VAL A 14 23.33 -4.25 8.67
C VAL A 14 23.18 -4.67 10.14
N LEU A 15 21.95 -4.81 10.64
CA LEU A 15 21.67 -5.30 11.98
C LEU A 15 21.64 -6.83 11.95
N GLN A 16 22.48 -7.46 12.77
CA GLN A 16 22.69 -8.91 12.70
C GLN A 16 21.69 -9.68 13.54
N THR A 17 21.18 -9.07 14.62
CA THR A 17 20.34 -9.75 15.58
C THR A 17 18.91 -9.22 15.57
N ARG A 18 17.95 -10.11 15.84
CA ARG A 18 16.54 -9.71 16.00
C ARG A 18 16.35 -8.69 17.12
N ALA A 19 17.11 -8.82 18.21
CA ALA A 19 17.06 -7.89 19.33
C ALA A 19 17.49 -6.46 18.94
N GLU A 20 18.49 -6.30 18.06
CA GLU A 20 18.88 -4.98 17.53
C GLU A 20 17.79 -4.37 16.66
N VAL A 21 17.12 -5.19 15.84
CA VAL A 21 15.99 -4.76 15.01
C VAL A 21 14.82 -4.31 15.90
N ASP A 22 14.45 -5.10 16.91
CA ASP A 22 13.36 -4.76 17.82
C ASP A 22 13.68 -3.49 18.64
N ALA A 23 14.94 -3.33 19.08
CA ALA A 23 15.40 -2.11 19.73
C ALA A 23 15.30 -0.89 18.78
N TYR A 24 15.68 -1.04 17.51
CA TYR A 24 15.56 0.01 16.52
C TYR A 24 14.10 0.39 16.25
N LEU A 25 13.18 -0.58 16.14
CA LEU A 25 11.75 -0.31 15.98
C LEU A 25 11.15 0.41 17.20
N ALA A 26 11.61 0.08 18.41
CA ALA A 26 11.23 0.79 19.63
C ALA A 26 11.76 2.24 19.62
N GLU A 27 12.99 2.46 19.15
CA GLU A 27 13.57 3.81 18.98
C GLU A 27 12.81 4.63 17.93
N VAL A 28 12.44 4.02 16.78
CA VAL A 28 11.59 4.66 15.75
C VAL A 28 10.25 5.08 16.34
N SER A 29 9.60 4.17 17.09
CA SER A 29 8.34 4.45 17.78
C SER A 29 8.47 5.62 18.74
N ALA A 30 9.49 5.59 19.60
CA ALA A 30 9.75 6.69 20.54
C ALA A 30 10.06 8.02 19.83
N TYR A 31 10.76 7.98 18.69
CA TYR A 31 11.10 9.16 17.89
C TYR A 31 9.85 9.85 17.31
N VAL A 32 8.89 9.09 16.79
CA VAL A 32 7.58 9.63 16.35
C VAL A 32 6.61 9.86 17.51
N GLY A 33 7.05 9.59 18.73
CA GLY A 33 6.31 9.72 19.98
C GLY A 33 5.24 8.64 20.20
N LEU A 34 5.25 7.54 19.45
CA LEU A 34 4.37 6.41 19.70
C LEU A 34 4.90 5.53 20.85
N PRO A 35 4.01 4.94 21.65
CA PRO A 35 4.40 3.93 22.63
C PRO A 35 5.02 2.70 21.93
N PRO A 36 6.21 2.22 22.32
CA PRO A 36 6.85 1.04 21.72
C PRO A 36 5.98 -0.21 21.77
N GLU A 37 5.18 -0.38 22.83
CA GLU A 37 4.26 -1.51 23.04
C GLU A 37 3.14 -1.60 21.99
N LEU A 38 2.88 -0.51 21.25
CA LEU A 38 1.88 -0.49 20.18
C LEU A 38 2.27 -1.37 19.00
N ASN A 39 3.56 -1.70 18.85
CA ASN A 39 4.09 -2.45 17.70
C ASN A 39 3.64 -1.85 16.36
N ALA A 40 3.73 -0.53 16.25
CA ALA A 40 3.23 0.26 15.12
C ALA A 40 4.06 0.08 13.83
N PHE A 41 5.30 -0.40 13.97
CA PHE A 41 6.25 -0.60 12.88
C PHE A 41 6.73 -2.04 12.84
N ASP A 42 7.09 -2.50 11.65
CA ASP A 42 7.66 -3.83 11.42
C ASP A 42 8.63 -3.77 10.24
N THR A 43 9.27 -4.89 9.93
CA THR A 43 10.25 -4.99 8.86
C THR A 43 9.75 -5.83 7.70
N ILE A 44 10.15 -5.46 6.48
CA ILE A 44 9.97 -6.30 5.30
C ILE A 44 11.20 -6.28 4.40
N TRP A 45 11.47 -7.42 3.74
CA TRP A 45 12.44 -7.51 2.66
C TRP A 45 11.88 -6.96 1.36
N MET A 46 12.60 -6.01 0.76
CA MET A 46 12.26 -5.43 -0.53
C MET A 46 13.34 -5.75 -1.56
N ASP A 47 12.92 -6.02 -2.80
CA ASP A 47 13.84 -6.13 -3.92
C ASP A 47 14.39 -4.75 -4.28
N ASN A 48 15.70 -4.67 -4.52
CA ASN A 48 16.33 -3.41 -4.89
C ASN A 48 16.14 -3.15 -6.39
N GLU A 49 15.43 -2.07 -6.74
CA GLU A 49 15.25 -1.69 -8.14
C GLU A 49 16.60 -1.36 -8.78
N GLY A 50 16.98 -2.11 -9.83
CA GLY A 50 18.22 -1.87 -10.58
C GLY A 50 19.51 -2.37 -9.92
N ALA A 51 19.43 -3.03 -8.77
CA ALA A 51 20.58 -3.65 -8.11
C ALA A 51 20.28 -5.10 -7.71
N PRO A 52 21.24 -6.04 -7.81
CA PRO A 52 21.05 -7.38 -7.29
C PRO A 52 20.95 -7.34 -5.76
N GLY A 53 19.95 -8.02 -5.19
CA GLY A 53 19.80 -8.21 -3.75
C GLY A 53 18.46 -7.73 -3.20
N LYS A 54 18.30 -7.91 -1.88
CA LYS A 54 17.16 -7.42 -1.11
C LYS A 54 17.65 -6.58 0.06
N SER A 55 16.89 -5.55 0.41
CA SER A 55 17.15 -4.71 1.59
C SER A 55 16.04 -4.89 2.61
N LEU A 56 16.40 -4.85 3.89
CA LEU A 56 15.45 -4.98 4.99
C LEU A 56 14.99 -3.56 5.40
N VAL A 57 13.71 -3.25 5.21
CA VAL A 57 13.17 -1.90 5.36
C VAL A 57 12.08 -1.89 6.43
N VAL A 58 11.96 -0.78 7.17
CA VAL A 58 10.83 -0.55 8.09
C VAL A 58 9.59 -0.09 7.34
N TYR A 59 8.45 -0.67 7.69
CA TYR A 59 7.14 -0.19 7.25
C TYR A 59 6.19 0.02 8.43
N ALA A 60 5.21 0.90 8.25
CA ALA A 60 4.14 1.16 9.20
C ALA A 60 3.01 0.15 9.02
N ARG A 61 2.60 -0.51 10.11
CA ARG A 61 1.46 -1.43 10.12
C ARG A 61 0.12 -0.68 9.91
N ARG A 62 -0.91 -1.43 9.55
CA ARG A 62 -2.29 -0.93 9.43
C ARG A 62 -2.74 -0.25 10.72
N GLY A 63 -3.29 0.95 10.59
CA GLY A 63 -3.76 1.76 11.72
C GLY A 63 -2.72 2.77 12.21
N THR A 64 -1.42 2.56 11.94
CA THR A 64 -0.35 3.45 12.41
C THR A 64 -0.47 4.85 11.82
N ALA A 65 -0.82 4.96 10.53
CA ALA A 65 -1.00 6.25 9.88
C ALA A 65 -2.15 7.06 10.50
N GLU A 66 -3.25 6.41 10.87
CA GLU A 66 -4.39 7.06 11.51
C GLU A 66 -4.03 7.58 12.91
N ILE A 67 -3.30 6.79 13.71
CA ILE A 67 -2.81 7.19 15.04
C ILE A 67 -1.85 8.37 14.93
N LEU A 68 -0.92 8.34 13.96
CA LEU A 68 0.01 9.42 13.73
C LEU A 68 -0.68 10.71 13.26
N ARG A 69 -1.74 10.59 12.45
CA ARG A 69 -2.51 11.75 11.98
C ARG A 69 -3.09 12.54 13.13
N ASP A 70 -3.76 11.85 14.04
CA ASP A 70 -4.34 12.42 15.25
C ASP A 70 -3.25 13.04 16.14
N LYS A 71 -2.22 12.24 16.45
CA LYS A 71 -1.13 12.66 17.33
C LYS A 71 -0.37 13.89 16.82
N LEU A 72 -0.12 13.97 15.52
CA LEU A 72 0.64 15.06 14.90
C LEU A 72 -0.25 16.26 14.54
N GLY A 73 -1.57 16.19 14.79
CA GLY A 73 -2.52 17.24 14.41
C GLY A 73 -2.47 17.52 12.91
N ILE A 74 -2.42 16.46 12.09
CA ILE A 74 -2.38 16.57 10.63
C ILE A 74 -3.82 16.73 10.14
N GLU A 75 -4.09 17.88 9.53
CA GLU A 75 -5.35 18.20 8.89
C GLU A 75 -5.25 17.99 7.37
N VAL A 76 -6.30 17.44 6.77
CA VAL A 76 -6.37 17.19 5.32
C VAL A 76 -7.12 18.34 4.68
N ASP A 77 -6.43 19.10 3.83
CA ASP A 77 -6.99 20.28 3.15
C ASP A 77 -7.84 19.88 1.96
N SER A 78 -7.35 18.94 1.16
CA SER A 78 -8.05 18.48 -0.03
C SER A 78 -7.64 17.07 -0.42
N LEU A 79 -8.59 16.37 -1.03
CA LEU A 79 -8.39 15.08 -1.66
C LEU A 79 -9.05 15.13 -3.03
N THR A 80 -8.24 15.13 -4.08
CA THR A 80 -8.70 15.26 -5.47
C THR A 80 -8.31 14.03 -6.26
N ASP A 81 -9.20 13.55 -7.11
CA ASP A 81 -8.93 12.43 -8.00
C ASP A 81 -8.78 12.89 -9.46
N LYS A 82 -8.00 12.10 -10.20
CA LYS A 82 -7.82 12.27 -11.64
C LYS A 82 -7.64 10.90 -12.29
N MET A 83 -8.34 10.67 -13.39
CA MET A 83 -8.01 9.55 -14.30
C MET A 83 -6.76 9.89 -15.11
N VAL A 84 -5.78 9.00 -15.04
CA VAL A 84 -4.58 9.06 -15.88
C VAL A 84 -4.40 7.69 -16.52
N ASN A 85 -4.62 7.61 -17.83
CA ASN A 85 -4.67 6.36 -18.58
C ASN A 85 -5.73 5.40 -17.99
N SER A 86 -5.33 4.19 -17.60
CA SER A 86 -6.19 3.18 -16.94
C SER A 86 -5.98 3.14 -15.42
N SER A 87 -5.51 4.22 -14.81
CA SER A 87 -5.30 4.31 -13.36
C SER A 87 -6.05 5.49 -12.75
N ILE A 88 -6.57 5.28 -11.55
CA ILE A 88 -7.04 6.36 -10.70
C ILE A 88 -5.88 6.88 -9.86
N VAL A 89 -5.74 8.21 -9.82
CA VAL A 89 -4.73 8.91 -9.05
C VAL A 89 -5.42 9.87 -8.10
N TYR A 90 -5.20 9.69 -6.81
CA TYR A 90 -5.63 10.61 -5.76
C TYR A 90 -4.44 11.47 -5.32
N THR A 91 -4.64 12.78 -5.29
CA THR A 91 -3.72 13.76 -4.72
C THR A 91 -4.32 14.26 -3.41
N ALA A 92 -3.63 13.99 -2.31
CA ALA A 92 -3.98 14.48 -0.98
C ALA A 92 -3.04 15.62 -0.61
N ALA A 93 -3.59 16.75 -0.17
CA ALA A 93 -2.84 17.84 0.43
C ALA A 93 -3.29 18.04 1.87
N GLY A 94 -2.36 18.40 2.75
CA GLY A 94 -2.67 18.68 4.15
C GLY A 94 -1.58 19.47 4.84
N HIS A 95 -1.83 19.80 6.09
CA HIS A 95 -0.93 20.60 6.92
C HIS A 95 -0.91 20.13 8.37
N THR A 96 0.15 20.48 9.09
CA THR A 96 0.18 20.42 10.55
C THR A 96 0.06 21.82 11.12
N ASN A 97 -0.55 21.93 12.30
CA ASN A 97 -0.68 23.20 13.00
C ASN A 97 0.40 23.37 14.07
N HIS A 98 0.92 24.59 14.21
CA HIS A 98 1.83 24.95 15.28
C HIS A 98 1.08 24.87 16.61
N PRO A 99 1.57 24.12 17.61
CA PRO A 99 0.83 23.87 18.86
C PRO A 99 0.47 25.17 19.59
N ASP A 100 1.37 26.16 19.61
CA ASP A 100 1.12 27.43 20.31
C ASP A 100 0.26 28.45 19.56
N THR A 101 0.28 28.45 18.22
CA THR A 101 -0.34 29.54 17.43
C THR A 101 -1.54 29.10 16.60
N GLY A 102 -1.76 27.79 16.45
CA GLY A 102 -2.80 27.22 15.60
C GLY A 102 -2.63 27.56 14.11
N ARG A 103 -1.48 28.09 13.70
CA ARG A 103 -1.19 28.41 12.30
C ARG A 103 -0.55 27.21 11.61
N PRO A 104 -0.73 27.05 10.29
CA PRO A 104 -0.04 26.02 9.53
C PRO A 104 1.48 26.14 9.70
N LEU A 105 2.11 25.04 10.11
CA LEU A 105 3.55 24.91 10.30
C LEU A 105 4.21 24.33 9.05
N ARG A 106 3.64 23.24 8.53
CA ARG A 106 4.16 22.51 7.38
C ARG A 106 3.01 22.07 6.50
N HIS A 107 3.17 22.20 5.19
CA HIS A 107 2.25 21.69 4.18
C HIS A 107 2.92 20.57 3.40
N GLU A 108 2.16 19.52 3.09
CA GLU A 108 2.64 18.37 2.33
C GLU A 108 1.61 17.93 1.28
N ILE A 109 2.11 17.27 0.24
CA ILE A 109 1.30 16.72 -0.85
C ILE A 109 1.75 15.30 -1.13
N ALA A 110 0.79 14.38 -1.15
CA ALA A 110 1.04 12.98 -1.45
C ALA A 110 0.09 12.45 -2.52
N ILE A 111 0.56 11.41 -3.21
CA ILE A 111 -0.17 10.77 -4.30
C ILE A 111 -0.33 9.28 -4.02
N GLY A 112 -1.58 8.81 -4.12
CA GLY A 112 -1.94 7.40 -4.12
C GLY A 112 -2.55 7.02 -5.46
N SER A 113 -2.14 5.90 -6.05
CA SER A 113 -2.70 5.43 -7.30
C SER A 113 -2.98 3.94 -7.30
N LYS A 114 -3.95 3.54 -8.14
CA LYS A 114 -4.29 2.14 -8.41
C LYS A 114 -4.70 1.98 -9.87
N ASN A 115 -4.19 0.92 -10.49
CA ASN A 115 -4.58 0.55 -11.84
C ASN A 115 -5.98 -0.08 -11.82
N LEU A 116 -6.85 0.36 -12.72
CA LEU A 116 -8.24 -0.05 -12.85
C LEU A 116 -8.49 -0.95 -14.08
N HIS A 117 -7.45 -1.28 -14.84
CA HIS A 117 -7.56 -2.08 -16.04
C HIS A 117 -8.19 -3.45 -15.72
N ALA A 118 -9.25 -3.79 -16.46
CA ALA A 118 -10.02 -5.01 -16.33
C ALA A 118 -10.72 -5.24 -14.97
N LEU A 119 -10.82 -4.22 -14.10
CA LEU A 119 -11.61 -4.29 -12.87
C LEU A 119 -13.05 -3.84 -13.14
N GLN A 120 -14.03 -4.57 -12.62
CA GLN A 120 -15.45 -4.26 -12.72
C GLN A 120 -16.18 -4.55 -11.41
N GLY A 121 -17.34 -3.91 -11.22
CA GLY A 121 -18.18 -4.07 -10.03
C GLY A 121 -17.40 -3.83 -8.72
N LYS A 122 -17.57 -4.73 -7.76
CA LYS A 122 -16.92 -4.62 -6.43
C LYS A 122 -15.40 -4.44 -6.49
N ALA A 123 -14.72 -5.10 -7.44
CA ALA A 123 -13.26 -5.00 -7.56
C ALA A 123 -12.79 -3.61 -8.00
N LEU A 124 -13.60 -2.92 -8.82
CA LEU A 124 -13.36 -1.54 -9.22
C LEU A 124 -13.53 -0.59 -8.03
N ASP A 125 -14.61 -0.75 -7.26
CA ASP A 125 -14.88 0.06 -6.08
C ASP A 125 -13.78 -0.10 -5.02
N ASP A 126 -13.38 -1.34 -4.73
CA ASP A 126 -12.28 -1.65 -3.80
C ASP A 126 -10.96 -0.99 -4.26
N ALA A 127 -10.69 -0.96 -5.57
CA ALA A 127 -9.49 -0.35 -6.13
C ALA A 127 -9.49 1.19 -6.00
N ILE A 128 -10.63 1.82 -6.22
CA ILE A 128 -10.83 3.27 -6.03
C ILE A 128 -10.62 3.65 -4.56
N MET A 129 -11.27 2.93 -3.63
CA MET A 129 -11.11 3.14 -2.18
C MET A 129 -9.68 2.89 -1.70
N THR A 130 -8.99 1.91 -2.30
CA THR A 130 -7.58 1.65 -1.99
C THR A 130 -6.69 2.80 -2.41
N ALA A 131 -6.91 3.38 -3.59
CA ALA A 131 -6.12 4.50 -4.10
C ALA A 131 -6.25 5.76 -3.22
N SER A 132 -7.47 6.08 -2.79
CA SER A 132 -7.72 7.22 -1.89
C SER A 132 -7.09 7.01 -0.51
N THR A 133 -7.26 5.82 0.07
CA THR A 133 -6.65 5.44 1.36
C THR A 133 -5.13 5.56 1.29
N ARG A 134 -4.52 5.05 0.20
CA ARG A 134 -3.08 5.14 -0.01
C ARG A 134 -2.58 6.59 -0.06
N ALA A 135 -3.30 7.48 -0.73
CA ALA A 135 -2.93 8.90 -0.79
C ALA A 135 -2.90 9.55 0.60
N LEU A 136 -3.94 9.31 1.41
CA LEU A 136 -4.05 9.85 2.77
C LEU A 136 -2.98 9.29 3.72
N ARG A 137 -2.64 8.00 3.60
CA ARG A 137 -1.60 7.38 4.42
C ARG A 137 -0.22 7.89 4.04
N ARG A 138 0.07 8.03 2.74
CA ARG A 138 1.32 8.66 2.25
C ARG A 138 1.49 10.09 2.74
N LEU A 139 0.41 10.89 2.70
CA LEU A 139 0.42 12.25 3.24
C LEU A 139 0.86 12.23 4.71
N THR A 140 0.31 11.32 5.50
CA THR A 140 0.66 11.20 6.92
C THR A 140 2.12 10.76 7.11
N MET A 141 2.61 9.81 6.31
CA MET A 141 4.00 9.37 6.40
C MET A 141 4.99 10.47 6.01
N GLN A 142 4.68 11.35 5.05
CA GLN A 142 5.54 12.49 4.70
C GLN A 142 5.79 13.42 5.90
N PHE A 143 4.79 13.62 6.76
CA PHE A 143 4.94 14.43 7.97
C PHE A 143 5.91 13.82 8.99
N THR A 144 6.06 12.49 9.03
CA THR A 144 7.00 11.83 9.95
C THR A 144 8.47 12.03 9.58
N THR A 145 8.78 12.43 8.34
CA THR A 145 10.16 12.58 7.81
C THR A 145 11.05 11.32 7.92
N LEU A 146 10.47 10.15 8.17
CA LEU A 146 11.23 8.91 8.31
C LEU A 146 11.56 8.23 6.97
N GLY A 147 10.84 8.57 5.90
CA GLY A 147 10.97 7.87 4.62
C GLY A 147 10.55 6.41 4.67
N ILE A 148 9.65 6.05 5.60
CA ILE A 148 9.12 4.69 5.75
C ILE A 148 7.88 4.49 4.87
N LEU A 149 7.64 3.23 4.50
CA LEU A 149 6.49 2.82 3.71
C LEU A 149 5.28 2.53 4.60
N ASP A 150 4.07 2.71 4.08
CA ASP A 150 2.84 2.20 4.68
C ASP A 150 2.58 0.76 4.22
N GLU A 151 1.94 -0.06 5.05
CA GLU A 151 1.53 -1.43 4.70
C GLU A 151 0.78 -1.52 3.36
N SER A 152 -0.03 -0.50 3.01
CA SER A 152 -0.77 -0.50 1.74
C SER A 152 0.12 -0.37 0.49
N GLU A 153 1.38 0.02 0.63
CA GLU A 153 2.36 0.12 -0.45
C GLU A 153 3.20 -1.14 -0.61
N VAL A 154 3.26 -1.92 0.46
CA VAL A 154 4.00 -3.17 0.51
C VAL A 154 3.18 -4.23 -0.22
N LYS A 155 3.66 -4.67 -1.39
CA LYS A 155 3.10 -5.87 -2.02
C LYS A 155 3.33 -7.03 -1.07
N ALA A 156 2.31 -7.84 -0.80
CA ALA A 156 2.39 -8.99 0.08
C ALA A 156 3.32 -10.08 -0.49
N SER A 157 4.64 -9.85 -0.49
CA SER A 157 5.66 -10.89 -0.47
C SER A 157 5.79 -11.43 0.96
N ILE A 158 4.65 -11.70 1.61
CA ILE A 158 4.57 -12.20 3.00
C ILE A 158 5.18 -13.61 3.12
N ASN A 159 5.49 -14.28 2.00
CA ASN A 159 6.13 -15.60 2.00
C ASN A 159 7.67 -15.57 2.11
N ASP A 160 8.32 -14.41 2.00
CA ASP A 160 9.78 -14.29 2.07
C ASP A 160 10.26 -13.70 3.40
N VAL A 161 9.78 -14.25 4.53
CA VAL A 161 10.36 -13.95 5.86
C VAL A 161 11.78 -14.56 5.99
N VAL A 162 12.17 -15.44 5.07
CA VAL A 162 13.52 -16.00 5.03
C VAL A 162 14.47 -14.98 4.41
N ASN A 163 15.34 -14.42 5.26
CA ASN A 163 16.49 -13.63 4.82
C ASN A 163 17.30 -14.43 3.78
N PRO A 164 17.39 -14.01 2.50
CA PRO A 164 18.16 -14.73 1.49
C PRO A 164 19.66 -14.77 1.83
N ALA A 165 20.17 -13.88 2.68
CA ALA A 165 21.54 -13.90 3.17
C ALA A 165 21.77 -14.92 4.31
N ALA A 166 20.72 -15.41 4.98
CA ALA A 166 20.86 -16.47 5.99
C ALA A 166 21.18 -17.84 5.36
N GLY A 167 20.94 -18.02 4.06
CA GLY A 167 21.35 -19.21 3.31
C GLY A 167 22.81 -19.22 2.87
N ALA A 168 23.57 -18.14 3.12
CA ALA A 168 24.96 -17.97 2.65
C ALA A 168 25.99 -17.94 3.80
N LEU A 169 25.63 -18.40 5.00
CA LEU A 169 26.64 -18.81 5.96
C LEU A 169 27.18 -20.18 5.52
N PRO A 170 28.49 -20.35 5.28
CA PRO A 170 29.03 -21.69 5.04
C PRO A 170 28.63 -22.55 6.24
N ALA A 171 28.00 -23.69 5.97
CA ALA A 171 27.72 -24.69 6.99
C ALA A 171 29.04 -25.04 7.68
N VAL A 172 29.28 -24.45 8.85
CA VAL A 172 30.33 -24.90 9.76
C VAL A 172 29.80 -26.21 10.33
N ASN A 173 30.01 -27.29 9.57
CA ASN A 173 29.86 -28.68 9.99
C ASN A 173 30.90 -28.98 11.08
N ASN A 174 30.73 -28.40 12.25
CA ASN A 174 31.53 -28.76 13.41
C ASN A 174 30.66 -28.90 14.66
N THR A 175 29.63 -29.73 14.54
CA THR A 175 29.05 -30.38 15.70
C THR A 175 29.87 -31.65 15.94
N PRO A 176 30.59 -31.80 17.06
CA PRO A 176 31.19 -33.08 17.41
C PRO A 176 30.04 -34.10 17.53
N SER A 177 30.15 -35.16 16.73
CA SER A 177 29.20 -36.26 16.69
C SER A 177 29.06 -36.86 18.09
N ILE A 178 27.98 -36.51 18.80
CA ILE A 178 27.64 -37.17 20.05
C ILE A 178 27.05 -38.52 19.65
N PHE A 179 27.79 -39.58 19.98
CA PHE A 179 27.43 -40.97 19.75
C PHE A 179 26.13 -41.27 20.50
N ILE A 180 24.99 -41.22 19.80
CA ILE A 180 23.71 -41.67 20.35
C ILE A 180 23.66 -43.18 20.13
N PRO A 181 23.66 -44.02 21.19
CA PRO A 181 23.53 -45.46 21.02
C PRO A 181 22.17 -45.75 20.39
N SER A 182 22.21 -46.42 19.23
CA SER A 182 21.02 -46.92 18.53
C SER A 182 20.32 -47.97 19.40
N MET A 183 19.22 -47.58 20.05
CA MET A 183 18.31 -48.53 20.69
C MET A 183 17.39 -49.14 19.64
N THR A 184 17.42 -50.46 19.51
CA THR A 184 16.51 -51.25 18.68
C THR A 184 15.07 -51.10 19.20
N PRO A 185 14.06 -50.90 18.35
CA PRO A 185 12.67 -50.78 18.79
C PRO A 185 12.22 -52.09 19.46
N ASN A 186 11.91 -52.04 20.75
CA ASN A 186 11.32 -53.16 21.47
C ASN A 186 9.81 -53.23 21.13
N ASN A 187 9.42 -54.26 20.38
CA ASN A 187 8.06 -54.47 19.90
C ASN A 187 7.22 -55.37 20.83
N SER A 188 7.39 -55.22 22.15
CA SER A 188 6.57 -55.95 23.14
C SER A 188 5.48 -55.04 23.72
N SER A 189 4.22 -55.43 23.50
CA SER A 189 3.03 -54.73 23.99
C SER A 189 2.93 -54.79 25.51
N GLY A 190 2.77 -53.62 26.14
CA GLY A 190 2.11 -53.45 27.43
C GLY A 190 2.90 -53.87 28.68
N LYS A 191 3.82 -53.01 29.13
CA LYS A 191 4.10 -52.83 30.56
C LYS A 191 4.30 -51.34 30.83
N ASP A 192 3.45 -50.81 31.72
CA ASP A 192 3.53 -49.46 32.25
C ASP A 192 4.84 -49.31 33.04
N ILE A 193 5.63 -48.28 32.72
CA ILE A 193 6.92 -47.99 33.38
C ILE A 193 6.88 -46.65 34.11
N THR A 194 5.71 -46.20 34.57
CA THR A 194 5.63 -45.00 35.41
C THR A 194 6.46 -45.21 36.69
N PRO A 195 7.54 -44.45 36.93
CA PRO A 195 8.24 -44.53 38.20
C PRO A 195 7.37 -43.94 39.31
N GLU A 196 7.08 -44.74 40.33
CA GLU A 196 6.54 -44.26 41.61
C GLU A 196 7.53 -43.24 42.20
N HIS A 197 7.14 -41.96 42.17
CA HIS A 197 7.81 -40.93 42.95
C HIS A 197 6.82 -40.29 43.93
N GLU A 198 7.00 -40.73 45.18
CA GLU A 198 6.85 -39.97 46.43
C GLU A 198 5.63 -39.04 46.57
N ARG A 199 4.55 -39.66 47.07
CA ARG A 199 3.57 -39.01 47.95
C ARG A 199 4.26 -38.55 49.23
N ASN A 200 4.34 -37.24 49.47
CA ASN A 200 4.26 -36.63 50.80
C ASN A 200 4.26 -35.10 50.68
N GLN A 201 3.09 -34.44 50.78
CA GLN A 201 2.91 -33.16 51.51
C GLN A 201 1.42 -32.97 51.90
N PRO A 202 1.11 -32.41 53.08
CA PRO A 202 -0.26 -32.25 53.58
C PRO A 202 -0.93 -30.92 53.19
N GLU A 203 -2.26 -30.98 53.11
CA GLU A 203 -3.22 -29.89 52.91
C GLU A 203 -3.20 -28.85 54.04
N ILE A 204 -3.34 -27.56 53.69
CA ILE A 204 -3.90 -26.55 54.59
C ILE A 204 -5.06 -25.82 53.90
N ILE A 205 -6.15 -25.80 54.65
CA ILE A 205 -7.51 -25.33 54.42
C ILE A 205 -7.60 -23.79 54.48
N GLY A 206 -8.50 -23.18 53.70
CA GLY A 206 -8.93 -21.80 53.91
C GLY A 206 -9.97 -21.31 52.91
N LYS A 207 -11.25 -21.57 53.19
CA LYS A 207 -12.43 -20.92 52.56
C LYS A 207 -13.09 -20.00 53.58
N GLU A 208 -13.23 -18.72 53.27
CA GLU A 208 -14.26 -17.80 53.81
C GLU A 208 -14.61 -16.83 52.66
N GLN A 209 -15.78 -16.91 52.03
CA GLN A 209 -17.07 -16.33 52.43
C GLN A 209 -17.00 -14.84 52.78
N LEU A 210 -17.56 -14.00 51.89
CA LEU A 210 -18.41 -12.89 52.33
C LEU A 210 -19.41 -12.50 51.24
N THR A 211 -20.66 -12.83 51.53
CA THR A 211 -21.90 -12.35 50.91
C THR A 211 -22.27 -10.95 51.41
N THR A 212 -23.29 -10.36 50.76
CA THR A 212 -24.23 -9.30 51.23
C THR A 212 -23.89 -7.85 50.87
N HIS A 213 -24.82 -6.93 50.55
CA HIS A 213 -26.30 -6.89 50.42
C HIS A 213 -26.70 -5.54 49.75
N LEU A 214 -28.00 -5.35 49.44
CA LEU A 214 -28.80 -4.11 49.23
C LEU A 214 -29.02 -3.68 47.76
N ASP A 215 -30.18 -3.96 47.14
CA ASP A 215 -31.53 -3.38 47.33
C ASP A 215 -31.58 -1.85 47.27
N HIS A 216 -32.19 -1.30 46.21
CA HIS A 216 -32.97 -0.06 46.25
C HIS A 216 -34.02 0.01 45.12
N THR A 217 -35.25 -0.36 45.50
CA THR A 217 -36.51 0.41 45.37
C THR A 217 -36.75 1.26 44.11
N ALA A 218 -37.79 0.85 43.37
CA ALA A 218 -38.48 1.60 42.32
C ALA A 218 -39.27 2.82 42.86
N LYS A 219 -39.38 3.86 42.01
CA LYS A 219 -40.41 4.90 42.05
C LYS A 219 -40.88 5.24 40.62
N PRO A 220 -42.17 5.61 40.43
CA PRO A 220 -42.78 5.71 39.10
C PRO A 220 -42.85 7.13 38.54
N GLU A 221 -42.97 7.16 37.20
CA GLU A 221 -43.66 8.11 36.30
C GLU A 221 -43.35 9.62 36.30
N GLU A 222 -43.13 10.17 35.10
CA GLU A 222 -43.85 11.33 34.50
C GLU A 222 -43.43 11.48 33.01
N PRO A 223 -44.35 11.84 32.09
CA PRO A 223 -44.09 11.91 30.65
C PRO A 223 -43.62 13.31 30.21
N PHE A 224 -42.51 13.41 29.48
CA PHE A 224 -42.06 14.68 28.88
C PHE A 224 -42.42 14.78 27.40
N LEU A 225 -43.41 15.63 27.12
CA LEU A 225 -43.81 16.14 25.82
C LEU A 225 -42.69 17.01 25.20
N GLY A 226 -42.60 17.01 23.88
CA GLY A 226 -41.42 17.43 23.12
C GLY A 226 -41.18 18.93 22.96
N GLN A 227 -40.11 19.24 22.21
CA GLN A 227 -39.98 20.49 21.48
C GLN A 227 -39.09 20.29 20.23
N LYS A 228 -39.79 20.21 19.10
CA LYS A 228 -39.30 20.41 17.74
C LYS A 228 -39.28 21.93 17.48
N SER A 229 -38.38 22.38 16.60
CA SER A 229 -38.24 23.73 16.03
C SER A 229 -37.22 24.66 16.72
N GLN A 230 -36.01 24.72 16.15
CA GLN A 230 -35.14 25.91 16.08
C GLN A 230 -33.82 25.55 15.37
N ILE A 231 -33.85 25.25 14.06
CA ILE A 231 -32.61 25.13 13.25
C ILE A 231 -32.69 25.93 11.92
N ASP A 232 -33.84 26.42 11.49
CA ASP A 232 -33.97 27.05 10.15
C ASP A 232 -33.71 28.56 10.08
N ALA A 233 -33.06 29.18 11.08
CA ALA A 233 -32.86 30.64 11.11
C ALA A 233 -31.42 31.14 10.93
N ALA A 234 -30.41 30.25 10.80
CA ALA A 234 -29.01 30.66 10.84
C ALA A 234 -28.27 30.72 9.49
N MET A 235 -28.95 30.45 8.35
CA MET A 235 -28.26 30.18 7.08
C MET A 235 -28.41 31.25 5.98
N ASN A 236 -28.76 32.50 6.32
CA ASN A 236 -29.05 33.53 5.33
C ASN A 236 -28.33 34.90 5.50
N GLN A 237 -27.24 34.99 6.27
CA GLN A 237 -26.51 36.26 6.47
C GLN A 237 -25.08 36.33 5.91
N VAL A 238 -24.64 35.36 5.09
CA VAL A 238 -23.24 35.35 4.58
C VAL A 238 -23.12 35.81 3.12
N LYS A 239 -24.22 36.13 2.43
CA LYS A 239 -24.20 36.35 0.96
C LYS A 239 -24.16 37.82 0.48
N GLU A 240 -23.88 38.80 1.34
CA GLU A 240 -24.03 40.22 0.97
C GLU A 240 -22.81 41.11 1.26
N LYS A 241 -21.58 40.57 1.28
CA LYS A 241 -20.35 41.36 1.54
C LYS A 241 -19.17 41.14 0.59
N GLN A 242 -19.40 40.67 -0.63
CA GLN A 242 -18.36 40.62 -1.67
C GLN A 242 -18.88 41.13 -3.02
N ALA A 243 -19.08 42.44 -3.10
CA ALA A 243 -19.12 43.16 -4.37
C ALA A 243 -18.62 44.58 -4.12
N GLY A 244 -17.42 44.90 -4.61
CA GLY A 244 -16.90 46.27 -4.67
C GLY A 244 -15.46 46.43 -4.20
N ALA A 245 -14.49 46.13 -5.08
CA ALA A 245 -13.16 46.74 -5.06
C ALA A 245 -12.37 46.36 -6.33
N GLN A 246 -12.61 47.10 -7.42
CA GLN A 246 -11.66 47.24 -8.53
C GLN A 246 -11.71 48.70 -8.99
N ALA A 247 -10.62 49.44 -8.77
CA ALA A 247 -10.01 50.37 -9.73
C ALA A 247 -8.91 51.22 -9.05
N GLU A 248 -7.91 51.57 -9.87
CA GLU A 248 -6.91 52.63 -9.73
C GLU A 248 -5.63 52.35 -8.93
N ASN A 249 -4.56 52.16 -9.71
CA ASN A 249 -3.17 52.17 -9.28
C ASN A 249 -2.45 53.25 -10.09
N ALA A 250 -2.09 54.36 -9.45
CA ALA A 250 -1.15 55.35 -9.96
C ALA A 250 -0.28 55.83 -8.79
N SER A 251 1.03 55.59 -8.92
CA SER A 251 2.11 56.24 -8.16
C SER A 251 2.27 57.71 -8.63
N PRO A 252 2.90 58.65 -7.89
CA PRO A 252 4.17 58.43 -7.18
C PRO A 252 4.52 59.25 -5.91
N GLN A 253 5.54 58.72 -5.21
CA GLN A 253 6.64 59.41 -4.50
C GLN A 253 6.45 60.05 -3.10
N PRO A 254 7.57 60.19 -2.34
CA PRO A 254 7.62 59.94 -0.90
C PRO A 254 7.84 61.18 -0.04
N ASP A 255 7.73 60.97 1.27
CA ASP A 255 8.36 61.68 2.40
C ASP A 255 7.33 62.06 3.47
N ALA A 256 7.39 61.37 4.62
CA ALA A 256 7.17 61.94 5.95
C ALA A 256 7.23 60.81 7.00
N GLU A 257 8.36 60.77 7.68
CA GLU A 257 8.53 60.40 9.08
C GLU A 257 7.31 60.77 9.94
N ILE A 258 6.67 59.80 10.64
CA ILE A 258 5.91 60.02 11.89
C ILE A 258 5.66 58.67 12.61
N ALA A 259 6.15 58.63 13.85
CA ALA A 259 5.67 57.97 15.08
C ALA A 259 4.98 56.58 15.06
N LYS A 260 5.62 55.66 15.77
CA LYS A 260 5.07 54.38 16.27
C LYS A 260 3.89 54.62 17.26
N PRO A 261 2.73 53.95 17.11
CA PRO A 261 1.79 53.81 18.22
C PRO A 261 2.01 52.48 18.96
N LYS A 262 2.20 52.60 20.29
CA LYS A 262 2.18 51.51 21.26
C LYS A 262 0.83 50.79 21.21
N ARG A 263 0.81 49.50 20.84
CA ARG A 263 -0.38 48.65 20.95
C ARG A 263 -0.58 48.23 22.41
N ALA A 264 -1.73 48.61 22.95
CA ALA A 264 -2.24 48.21 24.26
C ALA A 264 -2.49 46.70 24.33
N ARG A 265 -2.03 46.08 25.42
CA ARG A 265 -2.33 44.70 25.80
C ARG A 265 -3.80 44.61 26.23
N LYS A 266 -4.59 43.75 25.60
CA LYS A 266 -5.91 43.34 26.13
C LYS A 266 -5.74 42.16 27.11
N PRO A 267 -6.51 42.13 28.21
CA PRO A 267 -6.44 41.06 29.20
C PRO A 267 -7.10 39.77 28.73
N LYS A 268 -6.58 38.67 29.29
CA LYS A 268 -6.97 37.27 29.10
C LYS A 268 -8.39 37.03 29.65
N ASN A 269 -9.24 36.37 28.87
CA ASN A 269 -10.42 35.69 29.41
C ASN A 269 -10.03 34.25 29.75
N ALA A 270 -10.22 33.93 31.03
CA ALA A 270 -10.22 32.59 31.59
C ALA A 270 -11.64 31.98 31.50
N VAL A 271 -11.75 30.70 31.93
CA VAL A 271 -12.98 29.90 32.15
C VAL A 271 -13.40 29.10 30.90
N SER A 272 -13.65 27.78 30.92
CA SER A 272 -13.70 26.73 31.95
C SER A 272 -13.38 25.40 31.29
N MET A 273 -12.71 24.50 32.01
CA MET A 273 -12.67 23.06 31.71
C MET A 273 -14.05 22.44 31.89
N VAL A 274 -14.47 21.60 30.94
CA VAL A 274 -15.43 20.51 31.14
C VAL A 274 -14.87 19.31 30.38
N GLU A 275 -14.62 18.24 31.13
CA GLU A 275 -14.09 16.95 30.68
C GLU A 275 -15.20 16.05 30.07
N PRO A 276 -14.80 15.00 29.33
CA PRO A 276 -15.55 14.47 28.20
C PRO A 276 -16.55 13.35 28.55
N GLU A 277 -17.69 13.36 27.85
CA GLU A 277 -18.62 12.24 27.84
C GLU A 277 -18.08 11.07 26.99
N THR A 278 -18.11 9.90 27.60
CA THR A 278 -17.75 8.59 27.07
C THR A 278 -18.80 8.08 26.07
N VAL A 279 -18.40 7.85 24.81
CA VAL A 279 -19.21 7.14 23.81
C VAL A 279 -18.89 5.65 23.88
N SER A 280 -19.86 4.84 24.31
CA SER A 280 -19.78 3.38 24.36
C SER A 280 -20.63 2.75 23.26
N THR A 281 -19.95 1.95 22.44
CA THR A 281 -20.44 1.07 21.38
C THR A 281 -21.34 -0.04 21.94
N LYS A 282 -22.51 -0.26 21.32
CA LYS A 282 -23.26 -1.52 21.45
C LYS A 282 -23.65 -2.11 20.10
N GLN A 283 -23.20 -3.35 19.97
CA GLN A 283 -23.43 -4.39 18.99
C GLN A 283 -24.82 -5.03 19.21
N PRO A 284 -25.57 -5.40 18.15
CA PRO A 284 -26.65 -6.36 18.27
C PRO A 284 -26.27 -7.74 17.70
N ALA A 285 -26.60 -8.80 18.45
CA ALA A 285 -26.44 -10.20 18.08
C ALA A 285 -27.79 -10.82 17.64
N SER A 286 -27.72 -11.53 16.50
CA SER A 286 -28.40 -12.77 16.06
C SER A 286 -29.83 -13.12 16.52
N THR A 287 -30.70 -13.49 15.57
CA THR A 287 -31.15 -14.89 15.33
C THR A 287 -32.27 -14.95 14.27
N THR A 288 -32.10 -15.70 13.18
CA THR A 288 -33.18 -16.46 12.51
C THR A 288 -32.57 -17.60 11.69
N SER A 289 -33.00 -18.82 11.97
CA SER A 289 -32.57 -20.07 11.36
C SER A 289 -33.32 -20.32 10.05
N GLU A 290 -32.63 -20.56 8.95
CA GLU A 290 -33.24 -21.01 7.70
C GLU A 290 -32.65 -22.32 7.17
N LYS A 291 -33.54 -23.09 6.56
CA LYS A 291 -33.59 -24.53 6.40
C LYS A 291 -32.87 -24.97 5.13
N ILE A 292 -31.93 -25.89 5.27
CA ILE A 292 -31.19 -26.52 4.16
C ILE A 292 -32.14 -27.44 3.38
N ILE A 293 -32.37 -27.13 2.10
CA ILE A 293 -33.00 -28.03 1.12
C ILE A 293 -31.91 -28.49 0.15
N ALA A 294 -31.74 -29.81 0.05
CA ALA A 294 -30.76 -30.46 -0.81
C ALA A 294 -31.14 -30.35 -2.31
N PRO A 295 -30.17 -30.13 -3.22
CA PRO A 295 -30.41 -30.19 -4.66
C PRO A 295 -30.50 -31.65 -5.16
N PRO A 296 -31.39 -31.96 -6.13
CA PRO A 296 -31.51 -33.29 -6.71
C PRO A 296 -30.39 -33.62 -7.72
N ALA A 297 -30.09 -34.91 -7.82
CA ALA A 297 -29.04 -35.51 -8.64
C ALA A 297 -29.27 -35.36 -10.16
N PRO A 298 -28.20 -35.22 -10.97
CA PRO A 298 -28.31 -35.19 -12.43
C PRO A 298 -28.49 -36.59 -13.03
N ALA A 299 -29.45 -36.70 -13.95
CA ALA A 299 -29.74 -37.90 -14.73
C ALA A 299 -28.68 -38.16 -15.84
N PRO A 300 -28.50 -39.42 -16.28
CA PRO A 300 -27.44 -39.80 -17.22
C PRO A 300 -27.74 -39.38 -18.67
N ALA A 301 -26.72 -38.86 -19.34
CA ALA A 301 -26.74 -38.45 -20.73
C ALA A 301 -26.91 -39.65 -21.68
N GLN A 302 -27.91 -39.58 -22.56
CA GLN A 302 -28.05 -40.46 -23.72
C GLN A 302 -27.26 -39.88 -24.90
N ALA A 303 -26.50 -40.73 -25.58
CA ALA A 303 -25.77 -40.40 -26.80
C ALA A 303 -26.73 -40.29 -28.00
N PRO A 304 -26.60 -39.25 -28.85
CA PRO A 304 -27.36 -39.20 -30.10
C PRO A 304 -26.71 -40.01 -31.23
N PRO A 305 -27.52 -40.54 -32.16
CA PRO A 305 -27.07 -41.39 -33.24
C PRO A 305 -26.47 -40.63 -34.43
N VAL A 306 -25.57 -41.31 -35.11
CA VAL A 306 -24.95 -40.93 -36.38
C VAL A 306 -25.99 -41.02 -37.50
N SER A 307 -26.18 -39.95 -38.26
CA SER A 307 -26.89 -40.00 -39.55
C SER A 307 -26.41 -38.91 -40.50
N ALA A 308 -26.52 -39.25 -41.77
CA ALA A 308 -25.65 -38.83 -42.86
C ALA A 308 -26.11 -37.56 -43.61
N ALA A 309 -25.11 -36.95 -44.25
CA ALA A 309 -25.14 -36.17 -45.49
C ALA A 309 -26.46 -35.50 -45.91
N THR A 310 -26.49 -34.18 -45.81
CA THR A 310 -27.25 -33.31 -46.72
C THR A 310 -26.42 -32.07 -47.00
N THR A 311 -26.16 -31.82 -48.28
CA THR A 311 -25.47 -30.65 -48.80
C THR A 311 -26.44 -29.46 -48.71
N GLU A 312 -26.34 -28.69 -47.62
CA GLU A 312 -27.15 -27.49 -47.39
C GLU A 312 -26.26 -26.25 -47.54
N GLN A 313 -26.70 -25.33 -48.39
CA GLN A 313 -25.99 -24.08 -48.71
C GLN A 313 -25.71 -23.27 -47.45
N ALA A 314 -24.44 -22.89 -47.29
CA ALA A 314 -23.97 -22.11 -46.15
C ALA A 314 -24.72 -20.77 -46.04
N PRO A 315 -25.33 -20.45 -44.88
CA PRO A 315 -25.88 -19.14 -44.63
C PRO A 315 -24.73 -18.11 -44.55
N LEU A 316 -24.94 -16.95 -45.17
CA LEU A 316 -24.08 -15.78 -45.06
C LEU A 316 -23.87 -15.43 -43.59
N VAL A 317 -22.71 -15.82 -43.05
CA VAL A 317 -22.25 -15.44 -41.72
C VAL A 317 -22.08 -13.92 -41.73
N GLN A 318 -23.01 -13.22 -41.09
CA GLN A 318 -22.85 -11.80 -40.76
C GLN A 318 -21.54 -11.67 -39.98
N SER A 319 -20.58 -10.96 -40.56
CA SER A 319 -19.30 -10.64 -39.95
C SER A 319 -19.54 -10.05 -38.58
N ALA A 320 -19.07 -10.74 -37.54
CA ALA A 320 -19.10 -10.25 -36.17
C ALA A 320 -18.47 -8.84 -36.12
N PRO A 321 -19.06 -7.89 -35.37
CA PRO A 321 -18.52 -6.55 -35.24
C PRO A 321 -17.08 -6.64 -34.75
N VAL A 322 -16.17 -6.11 -35.57
CA VAL A 322 -14.74 -6.03 -35.26
C VAL A 322 -14.62 -5.33 -33.91
N PRO A 323 -14.02 -5.95 -32.88
CA PRO A 323 -13.84 -5.30 -31.59
C PRO A 323 -13.12 -3.98 -31.82
N ALA A 324 -13.69 -2.89 -31.30
CA ALA A 324 -13.18 -1.55 -31.49
C ALA A 324 -11.67 -1.54 -31.23
N LEU A 325 -10.90 -1.30 -32.29
CA LEU A 325 -9.44 -1.19 -32.25
C LEU A 325 -9.09 -0.21 -31.14
N PHE A 326 -8.33 -0.65 -30.13
CA PHE A 326 -7.80 0.25 -29.11
C PHE A 326 -7.13 1.44 -29.81
N SER A 327 -7.61 2.65 -29.52
CA SER A 327 -7.13 3.88 -30.15
C SER A 327 -5.62 4.01 -29.92
N GLY A 328 -4.82 3.79 -30.97
CA GLY A 328 -3.36 3.93 -30.92
C GLY A 328 -2.55 2.68 -31.27
N GLN A 329 -3.18 1.53 -31.52
CA GLN A 329 -2.43 0.40 -32.09
C GLN A 329 -1.99 0.71 -33.53
N PRO A 330 -0.73 0.41 -33.90
CA PRO A 330 -0.24 0.61 -35.26
C PRO A 330 -1.00 -0.27 -36.25
N SER A 331 -1.26 0.27 -37.44
CA SER A 331 -1.80 -0.51 -38.54
C SER A 331 -0.83 -1.64 -38.93
N PRO A 332 -1.31 -2.72 -39.57
CA PRO A 332 -0.43 -3.79 -40.08
C PRO A 332 0.69 -3.26 -40.99
N GLU A 333 0.41 -2.21 -41.78
CA GLU A 333 1.37 -1.54 -42.64
C GLU A 333 2.44 -0.80 -41.83
N GLN A 334 2.04 -0.06 -40.79
CA GLN A 334 2.98 0.61 -39.87
C GLN A 334 3.87 -0.39 -39.14
N LEU A 335 3.31 -1.52 -38.67
CA LEU A 335 4.10 -2.59 -38.06
C LEU A 335 5.13 -3.18 -39.03
N ALA A 336 4.79 -3.32 -40.31
CA ALA A 336 5.74 -3.77 -41.33
C ALA A 336 6.88 -2.76 -41.51
N GLU A 337 6.57 -1.46 -41.51
CA GLU A 337 7.57 -0.40 -41.58
C GLU A 337 8.51 -0.39 -40.36
N TYR A 338 7.95 -0.51 -39.15
CA TYR A 338 8.74 -0.57 -37.91
C TYR A 338 9.65 -1.79 -37.85
N ARG A 339 9.16 -2.96 -38.29
CA ARG A 339 9.98 -4.18 -38.42
C ARG A 339 11.11 -3.99 -39.42
N LYS A 340 10.86 -3.29 -40.54
CA LYS A 340 11.88 -2.98 -41.55
C LYS A 340 12.95 -2.03 -41.00
N LYS A 341 12.59 -1.05 -40.16
CA LYS A 341 13.56 -0.17 -39.51
C LYS A 341 14.42 -0.93 -38.48
N ILE A 342 13.79 -1.77 -37.65
CA ILE A 342 14.51 -2.58 -36.67
C ILE A 342 15.40 -3.65 -37.30
N SER A 343 15.03 -4.19 -38.46
CA SER A 343 15.81 -5.25 -39.10
C SER A 343 17.22 -4.78 -39.48
N VAL A 344 17.41 -3.49 -39.75
CA VAL A 344 18.73 -2.88 -39.99
C VAL A 344 19.67 -3.09 -38.81
N TYR A 345 19.19 -2.91 -37.57
CA TYR A 345 19.97 -3.13 -36.35
C TYR A 345 20.08 -4.61 -36.01
N THR A 346 19.00 -5.36 -36.22
CA THR A 346 18.95 -6.81 -35.91
C THR A 346 19.91 -7.60 -36.79
N ALA A 347 20.11 -7.19 -38.05
CA ALA A 347 21.05 -7.82 -38.97
C ALA A 347 22.52 -7.69 -38.51
N GLN A 348 22.84 -6.68 -37.71
CA GLN A 348 24.18 -6.47 -37.17
C GLN A 348 24.36 -7.09 -35.78
N LEU A 349 23.28 -7.54 -35.14
CA LEU A 349 23.31 -8.13 -33.81
C LEU A 349 23.72 -9.63 -33.91
N PRO A 350 24.86 -10.05 -33.34
CA PRO A 350 25.24 -11.45 -33.33
C PRO A 350 24.31 -12.26 -32.43
N ALA A 351 23.93 -13.46 -32.90
CA ALA A 351 23.23 -14.44 -32.07
C ALA A 351 24.10 -14.81 -30.86
N SER A 352 23.47 -15.03 -29.70
CA SER A 352 24.15 -15.68 -28.56
C SER A 352 23.85 -17.17 -28.56
N GLU A 353 24.61 -17.90 -27.75
CA GLU A 353 24.44 -19.33 -27.50
C GLU A 353 23.00 -19.72 -27.13
N SER A 354 22.30 -18.85 -26.39
CA SER A 354 20.93 -19.11 -25.92
C SER A 354 19.82 -18.42 -26.73
N MET A 355 20.14 -17.44 -27.59
CA MET A 355 19.13 -16.58 -28.20
C MET A 355 19.54 -16.05 -29.58
N GLY A 356 18.69 -16.30 -30.59
CA GLY A 356 18.85 -15.72 -31.93
C GLY A 356 18.69 -14.21 -31.93
N SER A 357 19.26 -13.52 -32.92
CA SER A 357 19.30 -12.04 -33.00
C SER A 357 17.92 -11.38 -32.93
N VAL A 358 16.92 -11.97 -33.59
CA VAL A 358 15.52 -11.46 -33.55
C VAL A 358 14.92 -11.59 -32.15
N ALA A 359 15.19 -12.71 -31.47
CA ALA A 359 14.71 -12.94 -30.11
C ALA A 359 15.39 -11.98 -29.12
N LYS A 360 16.70 -11.72 -29.28
CA LYS A 360 17.43 -10.71 -28.49
C LYS A 360 16.83 -9.32 -28.66
N MET A 361 16.61 -8.89 -29.90
CA MET A 361 16.02 -7.59 -30.17
C MET A 361 14.61 -7.46 -29.56
N ARG A 362 13.79 -8.53 -29.66
CA ARG A 362 12.46 -8.55 -29.02
C ARG A 362 12.56 -8.46 -27.50
N ALA A 363 13.47 -9.21 -26.88
CA ALA A 363 13.69 -9.18 -25.43
C ALA A 363 14.14 -7.79 -24.98
N PHE A 364 15.09 -7.18 -25.71
CA PHE A 364 15.59 -5.84 -25.43
C PHE A 364 14.48 -4.78 -25.52
N ILE A 365 13.66 -4.79 -26.58
CA ILE A 365 12.52 -3.87 -26.72
C ILE A 365 11.51 -4.06 -25.60
N THR A 366 11.23 -5.31 -25.22
CA THR A 366 10.29 -5.62 -24.13
C THR A 366 10.82 -5.10 -22.80
N GLN A 367 12.12 -5.27 -22.52
CA GLN A 367 12.75 -4.83 -21.29
C GLN A 367 12.86 -3.29 -21.20
N THR A 368 13.15 -2.62 -22.32
CA THR A 368 13.33 -1.16 -22.35
C THR A 368 12.01 -0.39 -22.39
N SER A 369 11.02 -0.87 -23.14
CA SER A 369 9.71 -0.20 -23.25
C SER A 369 8.71 -0.64 -22.19
N GLY A 370 8.92 -1.81 -21.57
CA GLY A 370 7.94 -2.44 -20.68
C GLY A 370 6.77 -3.13 -21.40
N PHE A 371 6.74 -3.10 -22.74
CA PHE A 371 5.68 -3.71 -23.55
C PHE A 371 6.26 -4.65 -24.61
N ALA A 372 5.56 -5.74 -24.90
CA ALA A 372 5.93 -6.56 -26.05
C ALA A 372 5.74 -5.76 -27.35
N PRO A 373 6.59 -5.94 -28.39
CA PRO A 373 6.50 -5.14 -29.63
C PRO A 373 5.11 -5.11 -30.28
N GLN A 374 4.37 -6.22 -30.21
CA GLN A 374 3.00 -6.30 -30.74
C GLN A 374 1.94 -5.53 -29.93
N ALA A 375 2.25 -5.12 -28.70
CA ALA A 375 1.36 -4.38 -27.82
C ALA A 375 1.71 -2.88 -27.74
N MET A 376 2.77 -2.44 -28.42
CA MET A 376 3.19 -1.04 -28.43
C MET A 376 2.28 -0.18 -29.33
N THR A 377 1.99 1.03 -28.87
CA THR A 377 1.27 2.06 -29.63
C THR A 377 2.16 2.73 -30.68
N VAL A 378 1.56 3.43 -31.64
CA VAL A 378 2.28 4.23 -32.66
C VAL A 378 3.26 5.22 -32.03
N GLY A 379 2.85 5.90 -30.95
CA GLY A 379 3.71 6.85 -30.22
C GLY A 379 4.94 6.17 -29.62
N GLN A 380 4.73 5.05 -28.91
CA GLN A 380 5.82 4.27 -28.31
C GLN A 380 6.80 3.72 -29.36
N TRP A 381 6.29 3.31 -30.52
CA TRP A 381 7.13 2.87 -31.64
C TRP A 381 8.01 4.00 -32.19
N ASN A 382 7.45 5.19 -32.35
CA ASN A 382 8.19 6.35 -32.85
C ASN A 382 9.26 6.81 -31.85
N GLU A 383 8.95 6.85 -30.56
CA GLU A 383 9.92 7.18 -29.49
C GLU A 383 11.08 6.17 -29.44
N LEU A 384 10.77 4.86 -29.51
CA LEU A 384 11.78 3.81 -29.55
C LEU A 384 12.71 3.97 -30.76
N LEU A 385 12.16 4.20 -31.95
CA LEU A 385 12.95 4.36 -33.17
C LEU A 385 13.81 5.62 -33.15
N ALA A 386 13.27 6.74 -32.67
CA ALA A 386 14.05 7.97 -32.49
C ALA A 386 15.22 7.75 -31.53
N TRP A 387 15.00 7.02 -30.43
CA TRP A 387 16.06 6.63 -29.51
C TRP A 387 17.13 5.76 -30.19
N PHE A 388 16.75 4.77 -31.00
CA PHE A 388 17.71 3.94 -31.74
C PHE A 388 18.56 4.79 -32.70
N GLU A 389 17.94 5.70 -33.45
CA GLU A 389 18.64 6.59 -34.39
C GLU A 389 19.62 7.50 -33.65
N GLU A 390 19.20 8.14 -32.56
CA GLU A 390 20.04 9.01 -31.75
C GLU A 390 21.18 8.24 -31.06
N PHE A 391 20.89 7.06 -30.50
CA PHE A 391 21.87 6.23 -29.82
C PHE A 391 22.95 5.75 -30.80
N VAL A 392 22.56 5.32 -31.99
CA VAL A 392 23.49 4.87 -33.03
C VAL A 392 24.29 6.04 -33.61
N ALA A 393 23.68 7.21 -33.77
CA ALA A 393 24.41 8.41 -34.20
C ALA A 393 25.56 8.76 -33.23
N ARG A 394 25.33 8.62 -31.92
CA ARG A 394 26.33 8.92 -30.88
C ARG A 394 27.34 7.80 -30.66
N ASN A 395 26.91 6.54 -30.65
CA ASN A 395 27.71 5.40 -30.17
C ASN A 395 28.12 4.42 -31.28
N GLN A 396 27.73 4.68 -32.52
CA GLN A 396 27.82 3.74 -33.64
C GLN A 396 27.00 2.45 -33.39
N VAL A 397 26.85 1.61 -34.41
CA VAL A 397 26.09 0.35 -34.27
C VAL A 397 26.77 -0.62 -33.29
N LYS A 398 28.10 -0.60 -33.21
CA LYS A 398 28.86 -1.42 -32.24
C LYS A 398 28.50 -1.06 -30.78
N GLY A 399 28.32 0.24 -30.49
CA GLY A 399 27.91 0.69 -29.17
C GLY A 399 26.50 0.20 -28.82
N LEU A 400 25.58 0.22 -29.78
CA LEU A 400 24.22 -0.31 -29.60
C LEU A 400 24.24 -1.81 -29.28
N ILE A 401 25.03 -2.59 -30.01
CA ILE A 401 25.17 -4.05 -29.78
C ILE A 401 25.67 -4.33 -28.36
N ASN A 402 26.70 -3.60 -27.91
CA ASN A 402 27.23 -3.76 -26.56
C ASN A 402 26.19 -3.38 -25.49
N TYR A 403 25.44 -2.30 -25.72
CA TYR A 403 24.37 -1.87 -24.82
C TYR A 403 23.26 -2.93 -24.72
N ILE A 404 22.80 -3.49 -25.84
CA ILE A 404 21.79 -4.56 -25.88
C ILE A 404 22.27 -5.78 -25.08
N ASN A 405 23.50 -6.24 -25.31
CA ASN A 405 24.08 -7.37 -24.58
C ASN A 405 24.18 -7.10 -23.06
N THR A 406 24.58 -5.88 -22.68
CA THR A 406 24.64 -5.44 -21.28
C THR A 406 23.27 -5.44 -20.61
N CYS A 407 22.25 -4.88 -21.26
CA CYS A 407 20.88 -4.86 -20.74
C CYS A 407 20.30 -6.26 -20.55
N LEU A 408 20.59 -7.19 -21.48
CA LEU A 408 20.12 -8.56 -21.43
C LEU A 408 20.96 -9.48 -20.52
N GLY A 409 22.08 -8.99 -19.97
CA GLY A 409 23.01 -9.82 -19.19
C GLY A 409 23.68 -10.93 -20.01
N VAL A 410 23.74 -10.77 -21.33
CA VAL A 410 24.34 -11.75 -22.25
C VAL A 410 25.79 -11.33 -22.47
N LYS A 411 26.74 -12.12 -21.94
CA LYS A 411 28.17 -11.89 -22.17
C LYS A 411 28.62 -12.39 -23.53
#